data_AF-A0A7Y6UQJ0-F1
#
_entry.id   AF-A0A7Y6UQJ0-F1
#
_cell.length_a   1.000
_cell.length_b   1.000
_cell.length_c   1.000
_cell.angle_alpha   90.00
_cell.angle_beta   90.00
_cell.angle_gamma   90.00
#
_symmetry.space_group_name_H-M   'P 1'
#
loop_
_entity.id
_entity.type
_entity.pdbx_description
1 polymer ?
#
loop_
_entity_poly.entity_id
_entity_poly.type
_entity_poly.pdbx_seq_one_letter_code
_entity_poly.pdbx_strand_id
1 'polypeptide(L)' 'VDPLSITDGELKDICDRLNSTPRKCLGYRTPAEVFRKKLLAQMRRVG' A
#
# COMPACT_ATOMS: atom_id res chain seq x y z
N VAL A 1 25.15 -3.19 -3.19
CA VAL A 1 23.89 -3.77 -3.70
C VAL A 1 23.57 -3.08 -4.99
N ASP A 2 23.43 -3.82 -6.09
CA ASP A 2 23.01 -3.26 -7.37
C ASP A 2 21.49 -3.06 -7.33
N PRO A 3 20.96 -1.83 -7.45
CA PRO A 3 19.52 -1.60 -7.46
C PRO A 3 18.79 -2.32 -8.61
N LEU A 4 19.50 -2.65 -9.69
CA LEU A 4 18.93 -3.33 -10.85
C LEU A 4 18.89 -4.85 -10.68
N SER A 5 19.51 -5.39 -9.63
CA SER A 5 19.47 -6.82 -9.34
C SER A 5 18.24 -7.24 -8.53
N ILE A 6 17.37 -6.30 -8.16
CA ILE A 6 16.14 -6.59 -7.41
C ILE A 6 15.11 -7.20 -8.38
N THR A 7 14.65 -8.39 -8.05
CA THR A 7 13.61 -9.08 -8.83
C THR A 7 12.24 -8.45 -8.59
N ASP A 8 11.31 -8.65 -9.54
CA ASP A 8 9.92 -8.23 -9.37
C ASP A 8 9.25 -8.85 -8.14
N GLY A 9 9.62 -10.09 -7.79
CA GLY A 9 9.15 -10.76 -6.58
C GLY A 9 9.61 -10.04 -5.31
N GLU A 10 10.88 -9.68 -5.23
CA GLU A 10 11.42 -8.91 -4.11
C GLU A 10 10.80 -7.51 -4.02
N LEU A 11 10.57 -6.86 -5.17
CA LEU A 11 9.85 -5.58 -5.22
C LEU A 11 8.41 -5.73 -4.69
N LYS A 12 7.72 -6.81 -5.08
CA LYS A 12 6.37 -7.10 -4.60
C LYS A 12 6.35 -7.30 -3.09
N ASP A 13 7.29 -8.07 -2.55
CA ASP A 13 7.41 -8.31 -1.12
C ASP A 13 7.71 -7.03 -0.35
N ILE A 14 8.58 -6.16 -0.88
CA ILE A 14 8.82 -4.82 -0.32
C ILE A 14 7.52 -4.01 -0.29
N CYS A 15 6.79 -3.97 -1.41
CA CYS A 15 5.52 -3.26 -1.50
C CYS A 15 4.49 -3.79 -0.50
N ASP A 16 4.38 -5.11 -0.36
CA ASP A 16 3.42 -5.74 0.54
C ASP A 16 3.72 -5.42 2.00
N ARG A 17 5.00 -5.47 2.40
CA ARG A 17 5.43 -5.05 3.74
C ARG A 17 5.14 -3.56 3.98
N LEU A 18 5.51 -2.70 3.03
CA LEU A 18 5.31 -1.25 3.17
C LEU A 18 3.83 -0.88 3.29
N ASN A 19 2.96 -1.53 2.51
CA ASN A 19 1.52 -1.30 2.48
C ASN A 19 0.76 -1.95 3.64
N SER A 20 1.36 -2.95 4.31
CA SER A 20 0.79 -3.61 5.49
C SER A 20 1.31 -3.04 6.81
N THR A 21 2.32 -2.16 6.78
CA THR A 21 2.88 -1.55 7.99
C THR A 21 2.07 -0.33 8.45
N PRO A 22 1.55 -0.32 9.69
CA PRO A 22 0.91 0.86 10.29
C PRO A 22 1.78 2.12 10.26
N ARG A 23 1.20 3.28 9.91
CA ARG A 23 1.91 4.57 9.89
C ARG A 23 1.30 5.58 10.84
N LYS A 24 2.11 6.24 11.67
CA LYS A 24 1.66 7.29 12.61
C LYS A 24 0.90 8.41 11.90
N CYS A 25 1.35 8.83 10.73
CA CYS A 25 0.68 9.86 9.92
C CYS A 25 -0.69 9.43 9.36
N LEU A 26 -1.00 8.13 9.38
CA LEU A 26 -2.30 7.58 9.02
C LEU A 26 -3.15 7.22 10.24
N GLY A 27 -2.77 7.70 11.44
CA GLY A 27 -3.43 7.31 12.69
C GLY A 27 -3.19 5.84 13.04
N TYR A 28 -1.99 5.34 12.76
CA TYR A 28 -1.60 3.92 12.93
C TYR A 28 -2.41 2.93 12.08
N ARG A 29 -3.00 3.40 10.98
CA ARG A 29 -3.58 2.54 9.94
C ARG A 29 -2.57 2.19 8.87
N THR A 30 -2.83 1.12 8.12
CA THR A 30 -1.97 0.72 6.99
C THR A 30 -2.33 1.51 5.72
N PRO A 31 -1.38 1.75 4.81
CA PRO A 31 -1.70 2.32 3.50
C PRO A 31 -2.80 1.55 2.76
N ALA A 32 -2.78 0.21 2.81
CA ALA A 32 -3.79 -0.64 2.18
C ALA A 32 -5.21 -0.39 2.71
N GLU A 33 -5.37 -0.26 4.04
CA GLU A 33 -6.66 0.05 4.67
C GLU A 33 -7.23 1.40 4.24
N VAL A 34 -6.36 2.43 4.20
CA VAL A 34 -6.77 3.79 3.82
C VAL A 34 -7.12 3.83 2.34
N PHE A 35 -6.33 3.16 1.49
CA PHE A 35 -6.61 3.07 0.05
C PHE A 35 -7.95 2.37 -0.21
N ARG A 36 -8.20 1.21 0.41
CA ARG A 36 -9.47 0.47 0.27
C ARG A 36 -10.67 1.33 0.65
N LYS A 37 -10.58 2.09 1.76
CA LYS A 37 -11.64 3.01 2.18
C LYS A 37 -11.91 4.10 1.13
N LYS A 38 -10.86 4.69 0.56
CA LYS A 38 -10.98 5.72 -0.49
C LYS A 38 -11.59 5.14 -1.76
N LEU A 39 -11.15 3.96 -2.18
CA LEU A 39 -11.67 3.27 -3.36
C LEU A 39 -13.18 3.00 -3.22
N LEU A 40 -13.62 2.46 -2.09
CA LEU A 40 -15.05 2.24 -1.82
C LEU A 40 -15.84 3.56 -1.79
N ALA A 41 -15.27 4.63 -1.23
CA ALA A 41 -15.92 5.94 -1.23
C ALA A 41 -16.02 6.54 -2.64
N GLN A 42 -15.04 6.29 -3.51
CA GLN A 42 -15.06 6.71 -4.91
C GLN A 42 -16.08 5.91 -5.71
N MET A 43 -16.15 4.58 -5.52
CA MET A 43 -17.16 3.73 -6.19
C MET A 43 -18.58 4.18 -5.88
N ARG A 44 -18.87 4.56 -4.62
CA ARG A 44 -20.17 5.12 -4.20
C ARG A 44 -20.50 6.50 -4.78
N ARG A 45 -19.50 7.24 -5.26
CA ARG A 45 -19.71 8.54 -5.90
C ARG A 45 -20.01 8.42 -7.39
N VAL A 46 -19.55 7.34 -8.02
CA VAL A 46 -19.63 7.12 -9.47
C VAL A 46 -20.85 6.29 -9.85
N GLY A 47 -21.36 5.45 -8.94
CA GLY A 47 -22.67 4.80 -9.06
C GLY A 47 -23.79 5.69 -8.52
#